data_AF-A0A8T6RAL0-F1
#
_entry.id   AF-A0A8T6RAL0-F1
#
_cell.length_a   1.000
_cell.length_b   1.000
_cell.length_c   1.000
_cell.angle_alpha   90.00
_cell.angle_beta   90.00
_cell.angle_gamma   90.00
#
_symmetry.space_group_name_H-M   'P 1'
#
loop_
_entity.id
_entity.type
_entity.pdbx_description
1 polymer ?
#
loop_
_entity_poly.entity_id
_entity_poly.type
_entity_poly.pdbx_seq_one_letter_code
_entity_poly.pdbx_strand_id
1 'polypeptide(L)'
;MHTATVFAGVDWGSIIAKILIAIVILLITWVLARTVIWAFGKLAARVPALGDTNDDGHSLGATLGQIASLLVWLFGLIAVLQVFDLGEVLTPIQALLTGVMNFLPNLIGAIFVFVIGALLAKVARQLVETALGAVPFHRWLGSSRDGEEGSAGVPNIARTLALVLYALIMIVISIAALQILGISSISDPAQRMLQTIFDAVPNIVAAALMLGLGVVIARFAAGLLGDILEGLGTDRALREIDAVPEGGSAVPWITRVVQVAIVLFFAVMAAQLLNFPVITDVLARVLELGGKVVFGAAVIAAGFFVARLLGRVLSGTTAVIVRWATIVLFVAMGLTFMGIATEIIVLAFGSLVVGAALAAALAFGLGGRDAAGRVLERAQQRLDAPAPAAAGSGAGATPSDAAAPSSPSAASAVSSSGATFSAGPAPAGGPSTTASDSGPSSSAGATGTPATGGSSSVEAAIDPAGTPAAGGDDAPGDPTPPDLPPTETPPADPEGSDGAGSDTATAGSTTPETSSTQAPPTKELPAAKKAAAKKSTTRRAPRKRSGGTT
;
A
#
# COMPACT_ATOMS: atom_id res chain seq x y z
N MET A 1 -63.50 13.50 49.45
CA MET A 1 -62.96 14.79 49.95
C MET A 1 -61.42 14.80 49.88
N HIS A 2 -60.82 14.63 48.70
CA HIS A 2 -59.34 14.58 48.53
C HIS A 2 -58.80 15.52 47.44
N THR A 3 -59.60 16.48 46.97
CA THR A 3 -59.21 17.40 45.89
C THR A 3 -58.81 18.80 46.38
N ALA A 4 -58.76 19.05 47.69
CA ALA A 4 -58.51 20.39 48.25
C ALA A 4 -57.05 20.66 48.69
N THR A 5 -56.15 19.68 48.64
CA THR A 5 -54.78 19.83 49.17
C THR A 5 -53.69 19.96 48.10
N VAL A 6 -54.01 19.82 46.80
CA VAL A 6 -53.02 19.90 45.72
C VAL A 6 -52.44 21.32 45.57
N PHE A 7 -53.22 22.37 45.87
CA PHE A 7 -52.77 23.76 45.80
C PHE A 7 -52.10 24.28 47.09
N ALA A 8 -52.22 23.55 48.20
CA ALA A 8 -51.67 23.96 49.49
C ALA A 8 -50.18 23.60 49.67
N GLY A 9 -49.63 22.75 48.80
CA GLY A 9 -48.20 22.39 48.79
C GLY A 9 -47.35 23.20 47.80
N VAL A 10 -47.95 24.13 47.06
CA VAL A 10 -47.21 24.99 46.12
C VAL A 10 -46.55 26.12 46.90
N ASP A 11 -45.23 26.12 46.97
CA ASP A 11 -44.45 27.19 47.58
C ASP A 11 -44.41 28.42 46.65
N TRP A 12 -45.49 29.20 46.69
CA TRP A 12 -45.62 30.46 45.95
C TRP A 12 -44.50 31.46 46.25
N GLY A 13 -43.92 31.40 47.46
CA GLY A 13 -42.78 32.23 47.84
C GLY A 13 -41.55 31.91 46.99
N SER A 14 -41.24 30.62 46.82
CA SER A 14 -40.14 30.17 45.97
C SER A 14 -40.32 30.57 44.49
N ILE A 15 -41.55 30.48 43.96
CA ILE A 15 -41.87 30.82 42.57
C ILE A 15 -41.70 32.32 42.34
N ILE A 16 -42.23 33.15 43.24
CA ILE A 16 -42.08 34.61 43.16
C ILE A 16 -40.61 35.01 43.27
N ALA A 17 -39.84 34.35 44.15
CA ALA A 17 -38.40 34.56 44.25
C ALA A 17 -37.67 34.21 42.94
N LYS A 18 -37.95 33.04 42.34
CA LYS A 18 -37.40 32.62 41.05
C LYS A 18 -37.75 33.60 39.92
N ILE A 19 -38.98 34.10 39.88
CA ILE A 19 -39.41 35.11 38.89
C ILE A 19 -38.66 36.43 39.08
N LEU A 20 -38.52 36.92 40.31
CA LEU A 20 -37.76 38.14 40.58
C LEU A 20 -36.29 38.00 40.15
N ILE A 21 -35.65 36.88 40.47
CA ILE A 21 -34.28 36.59 40.03
C ILE A 21 -34.20 36.56 38.50
N ALA A 22 -35.15 35.90 37.82
CA ALA A 22 -35.20 35.86 36.36
C ALA A 22 -35.32 37.25 35.72
N ILE A 23 -36.16 38.14 36.27
CA ILE A 23 -36.30 39.53 35.78
C ILE A 23 -34.98 40.28 35.94
N VAL A 24 -34.29 40.11 37.07
CA VAL A 24 -32.97 40.73 37.31
C VAL A 24 -31.94 40.23 36.30
N ILE A 25 -31.87 38.92 36.06
CA ILE A 25 -30.96 38.31 35.06
C ILE A 25 -31.24 38.87 33.67
N LEU A 26 -32.52 39.01 33.28
CA LEU A 26 -32.90 39.52 31.97
C LEU A 26 -32.49 40.99 31.80
N LEU A 27 -32.68 41.81 32.83
CA LEU A 27 -32.26 43.21 32.83
C LEU A 27 -30.74 43.35 32.72
N ILE A 28 -29.98 42.54 33.46
CA ILE A 28 -28.51 42.49 33.37
C ILE A 28 -28.08 42.05 31.97
N THR A 29 -28.66 40.97 31.44
CA THR A 29 -28.36 40.44 30.10
C THR A 29 -28.60 41.49 29.02
N TRP A 30 -29.71 42.22 29.10
CA TRP A 30 -30.03 43.28 28.14
C TRP A 30 -28.96 44.38 28.11
N VAL A 31 -28.46 44.79 29.27
CA VAL A 31 -27.37 45.77 29.38
C VAL A 31 -26.06 45.20 28.80
N LEU A 32 -25.71 43.96 29.12
CA LEU A 32 -24.51 43.31 28.57
C LEU A 32 -24.58 43.21 27.05
N ALA A 33 -25.71 42.75 26.49
CA ALA A 33 -25.90 42.60 25.05
C ALA A 33 -25.71 43.95 24.33
N ARG A 34 -26.24 45.03 24.90
CA ARG A 34 -26.08 46.38 24.34
C ARG A 34 -24.62 46.85 24.37
N THR A 35 -23.92 46.52 25.45
CA THR A 35 -22.49 46.85 25.63
C THR A 35 -21.63 46.10 24.60
N VAL A 36 -21.94 44.83 24.33
CA VAL A 36 -21.23 44.01 23.34
C VAL A 36 -21.36 44.57 21.93
N ILE A 37 -22.56 44.97 21.50
CA ILE A 37 -22.76 45.62 20.18
C ILE A 37 -21.88 46.86 20.03
N TRP A 38 -21.87 47.71 21.06
CA TRP A 38 -21.04 48.92 21.07
C TRP A 38 -19.54 48.60 21.01
N ALA A 39 -19.09 47.59 21.76
CA ALA A 39 -17.68 47.16 21.78
C ALA A 39 -17.22 46.62 20.42
N PHE A 40 -18.01 45.76 19.77
CA PHE A 40 -17.71 45.23 18.44
C PHE A 40 -17.69 46.32 17.37
N GLY A 41 -18.62 47.29 17.42
CA GLY A 41 -18.61 48.43 16.52
C GLY A 41 -17.33 49.26 16.64
N LYS A 42 -16.83 49.44 17.87
CA LYS A 42 -15.58 50.19 18.12
C LYS A 42 -14.33 49.44 17.66
N LEU A 43 -14.32 48.10 17.77
CA LEU A 43 -13.24 47.26 17.22
C LEU A 43 -13.23 47.27 15.69
N ALA A 44 -14.40 47.15 15.06
CA ALA A 44 -14.52 47.15 13.60
C ALA A 44 -14.00 48.46 12.99
N ALA A 45 -14.25 49.60 13.63
CA ALA A 45 -13.72 50.89 13.19
C ALA A 45 -12.18 51.00 13.22
N ARG A 46 -11.49 50.14 13.99
CA ARG A 46 -10.02 50.12 14.05
C ARG A 46 -9.35 49.18 13.06
N VAL A 47 -10.07 48.19 12.54
CA VAL A 47 -9.52 47.16 11.66
C VAL A 47 -10.08 47.38 10.26
N PRO A 48 -9.29 47.87 9.30
CA PRO A 48 -9.76 48.16 7.93
C PRO A 48 -10.44 46.96 7.28
N ALA A 49 -9.95 45.74 7.55
CA ALA A 49 -10.48 44.49 7.01
C ALA A 49 -11.89 44.10 7.53
N LEU A 50 -12.36 44.70 8.63
CA LEU A 50 -13.70 44.44 9.19
C LEU A 50 -14.71 45.57 8.86
N GLY A 51 -14.21 46.69 8.32
CA GLY A 51 -14.98 47.88 7.99
C GLY A 51 -15.52 47.89 6.56
N ASP A 52 -15.10 46.95 5.70
CA ASP A 52 -15.61 46.84 4.34
C ASP A 52 -17.13 46.59 4.39
N THR A 53 -17.88 47.59 3.92
CA THR A 53 -19.32 47.52 3.75
C THR A 53 -19.63 46.60 2.58
N ASN A 54 -20.34 45.51 2.85
CA ASN A 54 -20.87 44.64 1.81
C ASN A 54 -21.89 45.42 0.96
N ASP A 55 -22.24 44.90 -0.23
CA ASP A 55 -23.19 45.54 -1.15
C ASP A 55 -24.56 45.88 -0.51
N ASP A 56 -24.90 45.25 0.62
CA ASP A 56 -26.12 45.45 1.40
C ASP A 56 -26.04 46.62 2.41
N GLY A 57 -24.95 47.41 2.42
CA GLY A 57 -24.76 48.59 3.28
C GLY A 57 -24.50 48.28 4.76
N HIS A 58 -24.51 47.02 5.17
CA HIS A 58 -24.19 46.59 6.53
C HIS A 58 -22.69 46.23 6.63
N SER A 59 -21.98 46.82 7.59
CA SER A 59 -20.58 46.47 7.82
C SER A 59 -20.46 45.11 8.48
N LEU A 60 -19.45 44.33 8.10
CA LEU A 60 -19.19 43.00 8.66
C LEU A 60 -19.10 43.05 10.20
N GLY A 61 -18.50 44.11 10.73
CA GLY A 61 -18.46 44.38 12.16
C GLY A 61 -19.82 44.59 12.83
N ALA A 62 -20.79 45.21 12.16
CA ALA A 62 -22.14 45.36 12.69
C ALA A 62 -22.86 44.00 12.76
N THR A 63 -22.72 43.17 11.72
CA THR A 63 -23.28 41.81 11.69
C THR A 63 -22.65 40.92 12.76
N LEU A 64 -21.33 40.94 12.93
CA LEU A 64 -20.64 40.23 14.02
C LEU A 64 -21.11 40.71 15.40
N GLY A 65 -21.26 42.02 15.59
CA GLY A 65 -21.76 42.59 16.84
C GLY A 65 -23.20 42.14 17.14
N GLN A 66 -24.05 42.03 16.11
CA GLN A 66 -25.41 41.54 16.24
C GLN A 66 -25.45 40.05 16.61
N ILE A 67 -24.63 39.21 15.97
CA ILE A 67 -24.47 37.78 16.30
C ILE A 67 -23.96 37.60 17.74
N ALA A 68 -22.94 38.36 18.14
CA ALA A 68 -22.41 38.33 19.50
C ALA A 68 -23.46 38.78 20.53
N SER A 69 -24.29 39.77 20.21
CA SER A 69 -25.40 40.20 21.08
C SER A 69 -26.48 39.12 21.23
N LEU A 70 -26.76 38.36 20.16
CA LEU A 70 -27.66 37.22 20.17
C LEU A 70 -27.12 36.10 21.09
N LEU A 71 -25.80 35.85 21.07
CA LEU A 71 -25.15 34.91 21.99
C LEU A 71 -25.25 35.37 23.46
N VAL A 72 -25.08 36.66 23.74
CA VAL A 72 -25.29 37.19 25.10
C VAL A 72 -26.74 37.01 25.53
N TRP A 73 -27.69 37.26 24.62
CA TRP A 73 -29.12 37.06 24.90
C TRP A 73 -29.44 35.58 25.16
N LEU A 74 -28.81 34.68 24.41
CA LEU A 74 -28.89 33.23 24.63
C LEU A 74 -28.31 32.84 26.00
N PHE A 75 -27.18 33.42 26.42
CA PHE A 75 -26.63 33.26 27.76
C PHE A 75 -27.64 33.66 28.84
N GLY A 76 -28.29 34.81 28.68
CA GLY A 76 -29.31 35.26 29.62
C GLY A 76 -30.54 34.37 29.64
N LEU A 77 -30.99 33.89 28.48
CA LEU A 77 -32.07 32.93 28.38
C LEU A 77 -31.73 31.64 29.15
N ILE A 78 -30.53 31.09 28.94
CA ILE A 78 -30.04 29.90 29.65
C ILE A 78 -29.97 30.16 31.16
N ALA A 79 -29.44 31.31 31.59
CA ALA A 79 -29.37 31.69 33.00
C ALA A 79 -30.76 31.80 33.64
N VAL A 80 -31.75 32.33 32.92
CA VAL A 80 -33.14 32.35 33.37
C VAL A 80 -33.70 30.93 33.49
N LEU A 81 -33.49 30.07 32.49
CA LEU A 81 -33.98 28.69 32.52
C LEU A 81 -33.30 27.85 33.62
N GLN A 82 -32.04 28.13 33.96
CA GLN A 82 -31.34 27.50 35.10
C GLN A 82 -32.01 27.84 36.44
N VAL A 83 -32.50 29.08 36.63
CA VAL A 83 -33.24 29.48 37.85
C VAL A 83 -34.53 28.65 38.01
N PHE A 84 -35.12 28.20 36.90
CA PHE A 84 -36.29 27.33 36.88
C PHE A 84 -35.95 25.83 37.01
N ASP A 85 -34.70 25.47 37.28
CA ASP A 85 -34.25 24.08 37.42
C ASP A 85 -34.34 23.25 36.11
N LEU A 86 -34.42 23.90 34.94
CA LEU A 86 -34.46 23.23 33.63
C LEU A 86 -33.06 22.87 33.12
N GLY A 87 -32.10 22.67 34.02
CA GLY A 87 -30.67 22.57 33.70
C GLY A 87 -30.32 21.41 32.75
N GLU A 88 -30.99 20.26 32.90
CA GLU A 88 -30.69 19.05 32.12
C GLU A 88 -30.90 19.25 30.61
N VAL A 89 -31.98 19.94 30.23
CA VAL A 89 -32.33 20.22 28.82
C VAL A 89 -31.34 21.20 28.17
N LEU A 90 -30.63 21.97 28.99
CA LEU A 90 -29.69 22.99 28.55
C LEU A 90 -28.27 22.46 28.36
N THR A 91 -27.96 21.25 28.86
CA THR A 91 -26.60 20.69 28.84
C THR A 91 -25.94 20.74 27.45
N PRO A 92 -26.61 20.32 26.35
CA PRO A 92 -26.01 20.40 25.02
C PRO A 92 -25.79 21.84 24.54
N ILE A 93 -26.71 22.76 24.88
CA ILE A 93 -26.61 24.18 24.52
C ILE A 93 -25.47 24.84 25.30
N GLN A 94 -25.32 24.51 26.59
CA GLN A 94 -24.20 24.96 27.42
C GLN A 94 -22.86 24.46 26.88
N ALA A 95 -22.79 23.23 26.37
CA ALA A 95 -21.58 22.70 25.74
C ALA A 95 -21.19 23.49 24.48
N LEU A 96 -22.15 23.79 23.59
CA LEU A 96 -21.90 24.64 22.41
C LEU A 96 -21.44 26.04 22.81
N LEU A 97 -22.09 26.62 23.80
CA LEU A 97 -21.78 27.96 24.30
C LEU A 97 -20.38 28.04 24.92
N THR A 98 -20.03 27.04 25.73
CA THR A 98 -18.67 26.90 26.30
C THR A 98 -17.64 26.71 25.19
N GLY A 99 -17.96 25.93 24.15
CA GLY A 99 -17.14 25.79 22.96
C GLY A 99 -16.85 27.13 22.27
N VAL A 100 -17.88 27.96 22.06
CA VAL A 100 -17.73 29.31 21.48
C VAL A 100 -16.90 30.22 22.38
N MET A 101 -17.08 30.14 23.71
CA MET A 101 -16.29 30.92 24.66
C MET A 101 -14.82 30.52 24.67
N ASN A 102 -14.51 29.22 24.56
CA ASN A 102 -13.13 28.74 24.45
C ASN A 102 -12.50 29.07 23.09
N PHE A 103 -13.31 29.18 22.04
CA PHE A 103 -12.86 29.60 20.72
C PHE A 103 -12.35 31.04 20.70
N LEU A 104 -12.88 31.95 21.53
CA LEU A 104 -12.48 33.36 21.54
C LEU A 104 -11.00 33.57 21.96
N PRO A 105 -10.54 33.09 23.12
CA PRO A 105 -9.13 33.15 23.51
C PRO A 105 -8.22 32.44 22.51
N ASN A 106 -8.64 31.26 22.04
CA ASN A 106 -7.91 30.47 21.05
C ASN A 106 -7.78 31.19 19.70
N LEU A 107 -8.81 31.90 19.26
CA LEU A 107 -8.80 32.71 18.05
C LEU A 107 -7.78 33.84 18.15
N ILE A 108 -7.73 34.53 19.29
CA ILE A 108 -6.74 35.59 19.52
C ILE A 108 -5.32 35.00 19.50
N GLY A 109 -5.10 33.85 20.16
CA GLY A 109 -3.83 33.13 20.16
C GLY A 109 -3.40 32.69 18.75
N ALA A 110 -4.32 32.11 17.98
CA ALA A 110 -4.08 31.67 16.61
C ALA A 110 -3.72 32.84 15.69
N ILE A 111 -4.45 33.96 15.76
CA ILE A 111 -4.16 35.17 14.97
C ILE A 111 -2.79 35.72 15.34
N PHE A 112 -2.47 35.79 16.63
CA PHE A 112 -1.17 36.27 17.11
C PHE A 112 -0.02 35.42 16.58
N VAL A 113 -0.12 34.08 16.70
CA VAL A 113 0.88 33.14 16.20
C VAL A 113 0.99 33.19 14.68
N PHE A 114 -0.14 33.29 13.96
CA PHE A 114 -0.13 33.40 12.50
C PHE A 114 0.56 34.67 12.03
N VAL A 115 0.28 35.82 12.65
CA VAL A 115 0.92 37.10 12.30
C VAL A 115 2.42 37.03 12.56
N ILE A 116 2.82 36.63 13.76
CA ILE A 116 4.26 36.50 14.10
C ILE A 116 4.94 35.53 13.15
N GLY A 117 4.34 34.35 12.93
CA GLY A 117 4.87 33.37 12.00
C GLY A 117 4.99 33.92 10.57
N ALA A 118 4.00 34.67 10.07
CA ALA A 118 4.06 35.26 8.74
C ALA A 118 5.20 36.28 8.60
N LEU A 119 5.53 37.03 9.67
CA LEU A 119 6.73 37.87 9.72
C LEU A 119 8.00 37.01 9.66
N LEU A 120 8.11 35.96 10.48
CA LEU A 120 9.26 35.04 10.46
C LEU A 120 9.44 34.37 9.09
N ALA A 121 8.36 33.92 8.46
CA ALA A 121 8.38 33.29 7.14
C ALA A 121 8.93 34.24 6.06
N LYS A 122 8.55 35.52 6.10
CA LYS A 122 9.10 36.54 5.19
C LYS A 122 10.62 36.71 5.38
N VAL A 123 11.08 36.75 6.64
CA VAL A 123 12.51 36.84 6.94
C VAL A 123 13.25 35.59 6.45
N ALA A 124 12.73 34.39 6.73
CA ALA A 124 13.31 33.13 6.28
C ALA A 124 13.43 33.07 4.75
N ARG A 125 12.39 33.50 4.02
CA ARG A 125 12.43 33.61 2.55
C ARG A 125 13.58 34.48 2.05
N GLN A 126 13.77 35.66 2.65
CA GLN A 126 14.83 36.60 2.26
C GLN A 126 16.23 36.01 2.53
N LEU A 127 16.41 35.34 3.66
CA LEU A 127 17.67 34.67 4.00
C LEU A 127 18.00 33.55 3.02
N VAL A 128 17.01 32.73 2.65
CA VAL A 128 17.17 31.61 1.72
C VAL A 128 17.44 32.12 0.30
N GLU A 129 16.72 33.13 -0.18
CA GLU A 129 16.96 33.74 -1.50
C GLU A 129 18.39 34.31 -1.59
N THR A 130 18.88 34.93 -0.52
CA THR A 130 20.25 35.46 -0.42
C THR A 130 21.29 34.33 -0.38
N ALA A 131 21.05 33.29 0.41
CA ALA A 131 21.95 32.14 0.54
C ALA A 131 22.05 31.34 -0.76
N LEU A 132 20.93 31.09 -1.45
CA LEU A 132 20.91 30.36 -2.71
C LEU A 132 21.54 31.15 -3.85
N GLY A 133 21.38 32.48 -3.86
CA GLY A 133 22.05 33.34 -4.82
C GLY A 133 23.58 33.31 -4.71
N ALA A 134 24.11 32.94 -3.54
CA ALA A 134 25.55 32.84 -3.31
C ALA A 134 26.16 31.50 -3.77
N VAL A 135 25.34 30.45 -3.96
CA VAL A 135 25.84 29.11 -4.33
C VAL A 135 25.93 28.99 -5.87
N PRO A 136 27.11 28.72 -6.44
CA PRO A 136 27.29 28.56 -7.89
C PRO A 136 26.83 27.17 -8.35
N PHE A 137 25.51 26.91 -8.36
CA PHE A 137 24.90 25.66 -8.84
C PHE A 137 25.29 25.33 -10.30
N HIS A 138 25.71 26.34 -11.06
CA HIS A 138 26.19 26.21 -12.43
C HIS A 138 27.46 25.36 -12.59
N ARG A 139 28.19 25.03 -11.51
CA ARG A 139 29.40 24.18 -11.57
C ARG A 139 29.14 22.70 -11.34
N TRP A 140 28.04 22.37 -10.64
CA TRP A 140 27.68 20.99 -10.30
C TRP A 140 26.75 20.36 -11.33
N LEU A 141 25.88 21.18 -11.96
CA LEU A 141 25.17 20.80 -13.17
C LEU A 141 26.16 20.85 -14.34
N GLY A 142 27.02 19.84 -14.43
CA GLY A 142 28.07 19.74 -15.44
C GLY A 142 27.54 19.95 -16.85
N SER A 143 28.36 20.58 -17.69
CA SER A 143 28.13 21.03 -19.06
C SER A 143 27.77 19.94 -20.10
N SER A 144 26.98 18.93 -19.74
CA SER A 144 26.61 17.81 -20.61
C SER A 144 25.22 17.98 -21.24
N ARG A 145 24.74 19.21 -21.44
CA ARG A 145 23.54 19.46 -22.24
C ARG A 145 23.72 20.65 -23.17
N ASP A 146 24.64 20.48 -24.12
CA ASP A 146 24.52 21.14 -25.42
C ASP A 146 23.29 20.56 -26.14
N GLY A 147 22.41 21.44 -26.61
CA GLY A 147 21.28 21.10 -27.46
C GLY A 147 19.94 20.97 -26.74
N GLU A 148 19.31 22.10 -26.43
CA GLU A 148 18.15 22.60 -27.18
C GLU A 148 17.55 23.80 -26.45
N GLU A 149 17.33 24.85 -27.24
CA GLU A 149 16.88 26.16 -26.84
C GLU A 149 15.53 26.11 -26.14
N GLY A 150 15.59 26.14 -24.82
CA GLY A 150 14.46 26.36 -23.92
C GLY A 150 14.93 27.11 -22.69
N SER A 151 15.58 28.26 -22.87
CA SER A 151 16.00 29.16 -21.79
C SER A 151 14.82 29.87 -21.13
N ALA A 152 13.82 29.10 -20.69
CA ALA A 152 12.78 29.56 -19.79
C ALA A 152 13.27 29.38 -18.34
N GLY A 153 14.00 30.37 -17.83
CA GLY A 153 13.87 30.72 -16.40
C GLY A 153 14.89 30.18 -15.38
N VAL A 154 16.16 29.95 -15.73
CA VAL A 154 17.19 29.63 -14.72
C VAL A 154 17.45 30.75 -13.67
N PRO A 155 17.21 32.05 -13.92
CA PRO A 155 17.21 33.06 -12.85
C PRO A 155 16.07 32.92 -11.83
N ASN A 156 15.04 32.13 -12.16
CA ASN A 156 13.87 31.98 -11.31
C ASN A 156 13.95 30.77 -10.37
N ILE A 157 14.97 29.91 -10.44
CA ILE A 157 15.01 28.70 -9.59
C ILE A 157 15.16 29.06 -8.11
N ALA A 158 16.04 30.02 -7.78
CA ALA A 158 16.27 30.45 -6.39
C ALA A 158 15.03 31.16 -5.82
N ARG A 159 14.39 32.02 -6.63
CA ARG A 159 13.15 32.70 -6.26
C ARG A 159 11.98 31.72 -6.12
N THR A 160 11.84 30.76 -7.04
CA THR A 160 10.78 29.74 -6.97
C THR A 160 11.01 28.83 -5.79
N LEU A 161 12.25 28.40 -5.50
CA LEU A 161 12.53 27.57 -4.34
C LEU A 161 12.31 28.35 -3.03
N ALA A 162 12.71 29.62 -2.97
CA ALA A 162 12.41 30.49 -1.84
C ALA A 162 10.90 30.72 -1.67
N LEU A 163 10.12 30.79 -2.76
CA LEU A 163 8.66 30.87 -2.71
C LEU A 163 8.04 29.56 -2.20
N VAL A 164 8.52 28.41 -2.67
CA VAL A 164 8.08 27.09 -2.19
C VAL A 164 8.40 26.93 -0.71
N LEU A 165 9.60 27.32 -0.27
CA LEU A 165 9.98 27.25 1.14
C LEU A 165 9.16 28.23 1.99
N TYR A 166 8.90 29.44 1.50
CA TYR A 166 7.99 30.39 2.13
C TYR A 166 6.59 29.80 2.30
N ALA A 167 6.05 29.18 1.26
CA ALA A 167 4.75 28.50 1.30
C ALA A 167 4.77 27.33 2.29
N LEU A 168 5.83 26.53 2.31
CA LEU A 168 6.00 25.42 3.25
C LEU A 168 6.00 25.93 4.70
N ILE A 169 6.81 26.94 5.03
CA ILE A 169 6.88 27.54 6.36
C ILE A 169 5.52 28.14 6.75
N MET A 170 4.85 28.83 5.83
CA MET A 170 3.49 29.36 6.04
C MET A 170 2.47 28.24 6.33
N ILE A 171 2.55 27.11 5.63
CA ILE A 171 1.71 25.94 5.90
C ILE A 171 1.95 25.44 7.33
N VAL A 172 3.21 25.28 7.75
CA VAL A 172 3.55 24.85 9.13
C VAL A 172 2.95 25.80 10.17
N ILE A 173 3.14 27.11 9.98
CA ILE A 173 2.59 28.13 10.88
C ILE A 173 1.06 28.11 10.88
N SER A 174 0.44 27.91 9.71
CA SER A 174 -1.01 27.82 9.59
C SER A 174 -1.54 26.62 10.37
N ILE A 175 -0.90 25.45 10.26
CA ILE A 175 -1.25 24.25 11.03
C ILE A 175 -1.12 24.52 12.53
N ALA A 176 -0.04 25.17 12.97
CA ALA A 176 0.14 25.56 14.36
C ALA A 176 -0.95 26.53 14.85
N ALA A 177 -1.34 27.50 14.02
CA ALA A 177 -2.44 28.42 14.33
C ALA A 177 -3.79 27.70 14.41
N LEU A 178 -4.06 26.76 13.50
CA LEU A 178 -5.26 25.89 13.51
C LEU A 178 -5.31 25.01 14.77
N GLN A 179 -4.17 24.51 15.24
CA GLN A 179 -4.06 23.74 16.47
C GLN A 179 -4.39 24.60 17.69
N ILE A 180 -3.86 25.83 17.76
CA ILE A 180 -4.21 26.79 18.82
C ILE A 180 -5.69 27.15 18.76
N LEU A 181 -6.27 27.26 17.55
CA LEU A 181 -7.69 27.51 17.35
C LEU A 181 -8.57 26.37 17.92
N GLY A 182 -7.99 25.20 18.19
CA GLY A 182 -8.66 24.05 18.80
C GLY A 182 -9.35 23.13 17.79
N ILE A 183 -9.01 23.23 16.50
CA ILE A 183 -9.63 22.41 15.45
C ILE A 183 -8.73 21.21 15.14
N SER A 184 -8.56 20.32 16.11
CA SER A 184 -7.68 19.13 16.04
C SER A 184 -8.03 18.20 14.87
N SER A 185 -9.33 18.06 14.56
CA SER A 185 -9.79 17.22 13.45
C SER A 185 -9.24 17.63 12.08
N ILE A 186 -8.80 18.88 11.90
CA ILE A 186 -8.18 19.38 10.67
C ILE A 186 -6.66 19.44 10.80
N SER A 187 -6.14 19.87 11.95
CA SER A 187 -4.70 20.01 12.14
C SER A 187 -3.97 18.66 12.20
N ASP A 188 -4.59 17.60 12.74
CA ASP A 188 -3.90 16.32 12.94
C ASP A 188 -3.54 15.64 11.61
N PRO A 189 -4.47 15.46 10.64
CA PRO A 189 -4.09 14.93 9.33
C PRO A 189 -3.07 15.81 8.60
N ALA A 190 -3.18 17.14 8.73
CA ALA A 190 -2.23 18.07 8.11
C ALA A 190 -0.82 17.97 8.73
N GLN A 191 -0.73 17.80 10.05
CA GLN A 191 0.53 17.62 10.77
C GLN A 191 1.20 16.29 10.38
N ARG A 192 0.42 15.21 10.22
CA ARG A 192 0.95 13.92 9.72
C ARG A 192 1.56 14.06 8.32
N MET A 193 0.88 14.79 7.43
CA MET A 193 1.42 15.06 6.08
C MET A 193 2.72 15.85 6.12
N LEU A 194 2.80 16.88 6.98
CA LEU A 194 4.03 17.65 7.17
C LEU A 194 5.17 16.77 7.72
N GLN A 195 4.86 15.92 8.70
CA GLN A 195 5.82 14.98 9.26
C GLN A 195 6.33 14.01 8.19
N THR A 196 5.44 13.46 7.35
CA THR A 196 5.83 12.62 6.21
C THR A 196 6.76 13.37 5.25
N ILE A 197 6.51 14.66 4.97
CA ILE A 197 7.40 15.48 4.13
C ILE A 197 8.76 15.66 4.79
N PHE A 198 8.82 15.91 6.09
CA PHE A 198 10.10 16.05 6.80
C PHE A 198 10.87 14.75 6.89
N ASP A 199 10.21 13.62 7.13
CA ASP A 199 10.82 12.29 7.15
C ASP A 199 11.31 11.87 5.75
N ALA A 200 10.65 12.36 4.70
CA ALA A 200 11.09 12.14 3.32
C ALA A 200 12.40 12.84 2.99
N VAL A 201 12.73 14.00 3.60
CA VAL A 201 13.95 14.75 3.25
C VAL A 201 15.24 13.93 3.51
N PRO A 202 15.47 13.36 4.72
CA PRO A 202 16.61 12.47 4.95
C PRO A 202 16.62 11.26 4.02
N ASN A 203 15.46 10.63 3.81
CA ASN A 203 15.33 9.44 2.98
C ASN A 203 15.64 9.72 1.51
N ILE A 204 15.25 10.89 0.99
CA ILE A 204 15.59 11.33 -0.37
C ILE A 204 17.10 11.48 -0.53
N VAL A 205 17.76 12.11 0.43
CA VAL A 205 19.23 12.25 0.40
C VAL A 205 19.89 10.88 0.45
N ALA A 206 19.45 10.00 1.35
CA ALA A 206 20.01 8.66 1.49
C ALA A 206 19.77 7.81 0.22
N ALA A 207 18.59 7.91 -0.40
CA ALA A 207 18.26 7.22 -1.65
C ALA A 207 19.09 7.74 -2.82
N ALA A 208 19.30 9.05 -2.93
CA ALA A 208 20.15 9.66 -3.95
C ALA A 208 21.61 9.21 -3.80
N LEU A 209 22.12 9.16 -2.56
CA LEU A 209 23.45 8.64 -2.26
C LEU A 209 23.57 7.16 -2.62
N MET A 210 22.57 6.34 -2.26
CA MET A 210 22.57 4.92 -2.60
C MET A 210 22.52 4.67 -4.12
N LEU A 211 21.70 5.40 -4.86
CA LEU A 211 21.63 5.28 -6.31
C LEU A 211 22.93 5.76 -6.97
N GLY A 212 23.51 6.87 -6.49
CA GLY A 212 24.80 7.36 -6.94
C GLY A 212 25.92 6.34 -6.73
N LEU A 213 25.99 5.75 -5.53
CA LEU A 213 26.94 4.69 -5.20
C LEU A 213 26.75 3.46 -6.10
N GLY A 214 25.49 3.07 -6.33
CA GLY A 214 25.14 1.97 -7.23
C GLY A 214 25.68 2.15 -8.65
N VAL A 215 25.59 3.36 -9.22
CA VAL A 215 26.15 3.65 -10.56
C VAL A 215 27.66 3.54 -10.58
N VAL A 216 28.35 4.01 -9.53
CA VAL A 216 29.81 3.89 -9.41
C VAL A 216 30.22 2.42 -9.35
N ILE A 217 29.58 1.64 -8.48
CA ILE A 217 29.84 0.20 -8.32
C ILE A 217 29.53 -0.55 -9.61
N ALA A 218 28.41 -0.24 -10.27
CA ALA A 218 28.02 -0.90 -11.52
C ALA A 218 29.04 -0.68 -12.64
N ARG A 219 29.59 0.54 -12.77
CA ARG A 219 30.65 0.83 -13.75
C ARG A 219 31.94 0.09 -13.43
N PHE A 220 32.34 0.08 -12.16
CA PHE A 220 33.53 -0.64 -11.72
C PHE A 220 33.41 -2.16 -11.95
N ALA A 221 32.30 -2.76 -11.50
CA ALA A 221 32.04 -4.18 -11.65
C ALA A 221 31.94 -4.61 -13.11
N ALA A 222 31.28 -3.82 -13.97
CA ALA A 222 31.17 -4.12 -15.40
C ALA A 222 32.52 -4.01 -16.11
N GLY A 223 33.37 -3.05 -15.72
CA GLY A 223 34.74 -2.93 -16.23
C GLY A 223 35.58 -4.16 -15.89
N LEU A 224 35.64 -4.52 -14.59
CA LEU A 224 36.35 -5.71 -14.14
C LEU A 224 35.86 -6.99 -14.83
N LEU A 225 34.54 -7.14 -14.97
CA LEU A 225 33.97 -8.30 -15.65
C LEU A 225 34.36 -8.32 -17.14
N GLY A 226 34.39 -7.17 -17.81
CA GLY A 226 34.84 -7.04 -19.20
C GLY A 226 36.28 -7.51 -19.36
N ASP A 227 37.18 -6.99 -18.53
CA ASP A 227 38.61 -7.35 -18.56
C ASP A 227 38.82 -8.85 -18.35
N ILE A 228 38.08 -9.47 -17.42
CA ILE A 228 38.14 -10.91 -17.15
C ILE A 228 37.60 -11.70 -18.35
N LEU A 229 36.45 -11.31 -18.91
CA LEU A 229 35.84 -12.02 -20.04
C LEU A 229 36.70 -11.93 -21.31
N GLU A 230 37.33 -10.79 -21.56
CA GLU A 230 38.29 -10.60 -22.65
C GLU A 230 39.56 -11.44 -22.41
N GLY A 231 40.09 -11.44 -21.19
CA GLY A 231 41.27 -12.25 -20.82
C GLY A 231 41.04 -13.76 -20.94
N LEU A 232 39.82 -14.24 -20.66
CA LEU A 232 39.40 -15.64 -20.88
C LEU A 232 39.20 -15.99 -22.37
N GLY A 233 39.19 -14.99 -23.26
CA GLY A 233 38.92 -15.20 -24.68
C GLY A 233 37.46 -15.59 -24.95
N THR A 234 36.51 -15.06 -24.16
CA THR A 234 35.07 -15.38 -24.27
C THR A 234 34.55 -15.16 -25.68
N ASP A 235 34.95 -14.09 -26.37
CA ASP A 235 34.55 -13.84 -27.76
C ASP A 235 35.08 -14.91 -28.73
N ARG A 236 36.28 -15.47 -28.47
CA ARG A 236 36.85 -16.53 -29.29
C ARG A 236 36.08 -17.84 -29.08
N ALA A 237 35.79 -18.18 -27.83
CA ALA A 237 34.98 -19.36 -27.49
C ALA A 237 33.57 -19.27 -28.09
N LEU A 238 32.95 -18.08 -28.06
CA LEU A 238 31.60 -17.86 -28.58
C LEU A 238 31.53 -17.84 -30.12
N ARG A 239 32.57 -17.32 -30.80
CA ARG A 239 32.69 -17.41 -32.26
C ARG A 239 32.92 -18.83 -32.73
N GLU A 240 33.68 -19.62 -31.98
CA GLU A 240 33.90 -21.01 -32.35
C GLU A 240 32.57 -21.77 -32.37
N ILE A 241 31.66 -21.52 -31.42
CA ILE A 241 30.32 -22.15 -31.35
C ILE A 241 29.26 -21.55 -32.27
N ASP A 242 29.62 -20.59 -33.14
CA ASP A 242 28.70 -19.91 -34.07
C ASP A 242 27.47 -19.30 -33.37
N ALA A 243 27.63 -18.89 -32.10
CA ALA A 243 26.55 -18.38 -31.26
C ALA A 243 26.40 -16.85 -31.34
N VAL A 244 27.24 -16.16 -32.12
CA VAL A 244 27.26 -14.70 -32.25
C VAL A 244 27.18 -14.32 -33.72
N PRO A 245 26.30 -13.38 -34.14
CA PRO A 245 26.19 -12.92 -35.52
C PRO A 245 27.53 -12.42 -36.08
N GLU A 246 27.77 -12.64 -37.39
CA GLU A 246 29.01 -12.24 -38.07
C GLU A 246 29.36 -10.76 -37.78
N GLY A 247 30.49 -10.54 -37.11
CA GLY A 247 31.00 -9.21 -36.73
C GLY A 247 30.70 -8.73 -35.31
N GLY A 248 29.93 -9.49 -34.51
CA GLY A 248 29.63 -9.15 -33.11
C GLY A 248 30.67 -9.61 -32.07
N SER A 249 30.68 -8.95 -30.90
CA SER A 249 31.33 -9.39 -29.67
C SER A 249 30.29 -9.53 -28.56
N ALA A 250 30.35 -10.61 -27.78
CA ALA A 250 29.37 -10.88 -26.73
C ALA A 250 29.70 -10.15 -25.42
N VAL A 251 30.98 -9.87 -25.18
CA VAL A 251 31.45 -9.28 -23.91
C VAL A 251 30.79 -7.92 -23.60
N PRO A 252 30.66 -6.97 -24.55
CA PRO A 252 29.97 -5.70 -24.28
C PRO A 252 28.48 -5.85 -23.93
N TRP A 253 27.83 -6.88 -24.44
CA TRP A 253 26.42 -7.15 -24.10
C TRP A 253 26.30 -7.75 -22.70
N ILE A 254 27.16 -8.71 -22.35
CA ILE A 254 27.17 -9.34 -21.02
C ILE A 254 27.49 -8.30 -19.94
N THR A 255 28.53 -7.49 -20.14
CA THR A 255 28.92 -6.41 -19.22
C THR A 255 27.81 -5.38 -19.05
N ARG A 256 27.13 -4.98 -20.13
CA ARG A 256 25.98 -4.05 -20.08
C ARG A 256 24.79 -4.65 -19.33
N VAL A 257 24.47 -5.93 -19.53
CA VAL A 257 23.40 -6.61 -18.79
C VAL A 257 23.71 -6.62 -17.29
N VAL A 258 24.94 -6.96 -16.90
CA VAL A 258 25.37 -6.95 -15.50
C VAL A 258 25.35 -5.52 -14.93
N GLN A 259 25.82 -4.53 -15.68
CA GLN A 259 25.76 -3.13 -15.28
C GLN A 259 24.32 -2.68 -15.00
N VAL A 260 23.39 -2.97 -15.92
CA VAL A 260 21.96 -2.64 -15.75
C VAL A 260 21.37 -3.38 -14.56
N ALA A 261 21.69 -4.66 -14.36
CA ALA A 261 21.21 -5.44 -13.23
C ALA A 261 21.67 -4.85 -11.88
N ILE A 262 22.94 -4.46 -11.75
CA ILE A 262 23.46 -3.82 -10.54
C ILE A 262 22.79 -2.45 -10.31
N VAL A 263 22.68 -1.61 -11.35
CA VAL A 263 21.98 -0.32 -11.22
C VAL A 263 20.52 -0.53 -10.81
N LEU A 264 19.83 -1.51 -11.40
CA LEU A 264 18.44 -1.82 -11.07
C LEU A 264 18.30 -2.32 -9.62
N PHE A 265 19.24 -3.14 -9.14
CA PHE A 265 19.29 -3.59 -7.75
C PHE A 265 19.42 -2.40 -6.77
N PHE A 266 20.35 -1.48 -7.04
CA PHE A 266 20.48 -0.27 -6.23
C PHE A 266 19.28 0.67 -6.38
N ALA A 267 18.61 0.70 -7.53
CA ALA A 267 17.39 1.46 -7.73
C ALA A 267 16.22 0.90 -6.90
N VAL A 268 16.08 -0.43 -6.80
CA VAL A 268 15.13 -1.09 -5.88
C VAL A 268 15.42 -0.67 -4.45
N MET A 269 16.68 -0.74 -4.01
CA MET A 269 17.09 -0.37 -2.65
C MET A 269 16.84 1.12 -2.35
N ALA A 270 17.11 2.00 -3.31
CA ALA A 270 16.82 3.43 -3.20
C ALA A 270 15.31 3.70 -3.13
N ALA A 271 14.49 3.00 -3.93
CA ALA A 271 13.03 3.12 -3.90
C ALA A 271 12.44 2.62 -2.57
N GLN A 272 13.03 1.58 -1.97
CA GLN A 272 12.65 1.08 -0.66
C GLN A 272 12.95 2.10 0.45
N LEU A 273 14.08 2.80 0.34
CA LEU A 273 14.48 3.85 1.28
C LEU A 273 13.57 5.09 1.19
N LEU A 274 13.07 5.40 0.00
CA LEU A 274 12.02 6.42 -0.21
C LEU A 274 10.64 5.98 0.30
N ASN A 275 10.50 4.73 0.74
CA ASN A 275 9.25 4.14 1.20
C ASN A 275 8.18 4.09 0.09
N PHE A 276 8.60 3.79 -1.15
CA PHE A 276 7.70 3.60 -2.29
C PHE A 276 7.50 2.11 -2.60
N PRO A 277 6.61 1.39 -1.88
CA PRO A 277 6.46 -0.07 -2.03
C PRO A 277 6.06 -0.47 -3.45
N VAL A 278 5.15 0.28 -4.09
CA VAL A 278 4.70 -0.01 -5.46
C VAL A 278 5.85 0.06 -6.46
N ILE A 279 6.70 1.08 -6.36
CA ILE A 279 7.86 1.23 -7.26
C ILE A 279 8.88 0.11 -6.99
N THR A 280 9.11 -0.20 -5.71
CA THR A 280 10.02 -1.28 -5.28
C THR A 280 9.56 -2.63 -5.86
N ASP A 281 8.28 -2.97 -5.74
CA ASP A 281 7.71 -4.21 -6.26
C ASP A 281 7.82 -4.29 -7.78
N VAL A 282 7.53 -3.20 -8.48
CA VAL A 282 7.63 -3.15 -9.94
C VAL A 282 9.09 -3.35 -10.38
N LEU A 283 10.04 -2.63 -9.77
CA LEU A 283 11.46 -2.77 -10.09
C LEU A 283 11.99 -4.17 -9.73
N ALA A 284 11.56 -4.74 -8.61
CA ALA A 284 11.94 -6.09 -8.18
C ALA A 284 11.42 -7.15 -9.16
N ARG A 285 10.17 -7.01 -9.64
CA ARG A 285 9.61 -7.88 -10.68
C ARG A 285 10.39 -7.77 -11.99
N VAL A 286 10.77 -6.56 -12.40
CA VAL A 286 11.60 -6.37 -13.61
C VAL A 286 12.96 -7.05 -13.43
N LEU A 287 13.58 -6.94 -12.26
CA LEU A 287 14.85 -7.60 -11.96
C LEU A 287 14.72 -9.13 -11.95
N GLU A 288 13.63 -9.67 -11.38
CA GLU A 288 13.32 -11.09 -11.37
C GLU A 288 13.10 -11.63 -12.79
N LEU A 289 12.28 -10.95 -13.59
CA LEU A 289 12.02 -11.30 -14.98
C LEU A 289 13.32 -11.22 -15.81
N GLY A 290 14.12 -10.17 -15.63
CA GLY A 290 15.44 -10.05 -16.25
C GLY A 290 16.37 -11.19 -15.85
N GLY A 291 16.40 -11.57 -14.57
CA GLY A 291 17.17 -12.70 -14.06
C GLY A 291 16.78 -14.03 -14.69
N LYS A 292 15.47 -14.31 -14.80
CA LYS A 292 14.93 -15.50 -15.48
C LYS A 292 15.34 -15.55 -16.95
N VAL A 293 15.29 -14.40 -17.65
CA VAL A 293 15.71 -14.28 -19.04
C VAL A 293 17.20 -14.57 -19.21
N VAL A 294 18.05 -13.97 -18.37
CA VAL A 294 19.51 -14.19 -18.41
C VAL A 294 19.86 -15.65 -18.09
N PHE A 295 19.23 -16.22 -17.06
CA PHE A 295 19.47 -17.62 -16.69
C PHE A 295 19.01 -18.60 -17.78
N GLY A 296 17.82 -18.37 -18.36
CA GLY A 296 17.32 -19.15 -19.49
C GLY A 296 18.26 -19.09 -20.70
N ALA A 297 18.76 -17.90 -21.06
CA ALA A 297 19.74 -17.73 -22.13
C ALA A 297 21.05 -18.49 -21.86
N ALA A 298 21.54 -18.48 -20.61
CA ALA A 298 22.73 -19.23 -20.22
C ALA A 298 22.54 -20.75 -20.36
N VAL A 299 21.36 -21.28 -19.98
CA VAL A 299 21.01 -22.69 -20.16
C VAL A 299 21.02 -23.09 -21.64
N ILE A 300 20.46 -22.26 -22.53
CA ILE A 300 20.47 -22.51 -23.97
C ILE A 300 21.91 -22.54 -24.49
N ALA A 301 22.73 -21.54 -24.13
CA ALA A 301 24.13 -21.47 -24.53
C ALA A 301 24.93 -22.71 -24.11
N ALA A 302 24.74 -23.18 -22.87
CA ALA A 302 25.33 -24.42 -22.38
C ALA A 302 24.88 -25.64 -23.19
N GLY A 303 23.61 -25.71 -23.58
CA GLY A 303 23.07 -26.76 -24.42
C GLY A 303 23.72 -26.86 -25.80
N PHE A 304 23.92 -25.72 -26.46
CA PHE A 304 24.64 -25.66 -27.74
C PHE A 304 26.08 -26.14 -27.61
N PHE A 305 26.75 -25.76 -26.52
CA PHE A 305 28.10 -26.23 -26.22
C PHE A 305 28.16 -27.76 -26.04
N VAL A 306 27.24 -28.33 -25.25
CA VAL A 306 27.14 -29.78 -25.03
C VAL A 306 26.84 -30.50 -26.34
N ALA A 307 25.87 -30.02 -27.13
CA ALA A 307 25.50 -30.63 -28.40
C ALA A 307 26.69 -30.70 -29.38
N ARG A 308 27.57 -29.69 -29.38
CA ARG A 308 28.79 -29.69 -30.19
C ARG A 308 29.83 -30.68 -29.67
N LEU A 309 29.99 -30.81 -28.35
CA LEU A 309 30.90 -31.79 -27.76
C LEU A 309 30.47 -33.21 -28.13
N LEU A 310 29.17 -33.50 -28.08
CA LEU A 310 28.63 -34.80 -28.51
C LEU A 310 28.86 -35.03 -30.01
N GLY A 311 28.69 -34.01 -30.84
CA GLY A 311 28.97 -34.09 -32.28
C GLY A 311 30.45 -34.33 -32.63
N ARG A 312 31.39 -34.09 -31.72
CA ARG A 312 32.82 -34.40 -31.91
C ARG A 312 33.16 -35.84 -31.54
N VAL A 313 32.47 -36.41 -30.55
CA VAL A 313 32.74 -37.77 -30.05
C VAL A 313 31.98 -38.81 -30.87
N LEU A 314 30.78 -38.48 -31.35
CA LEU A 314 29.97 -39.35 -32.19
C LEU A 314 30.23 -39.04 -33.67
N SER A 315 30.21 -40.07 -34.51
CA SER A 315 30.31 -39.95 -35.97
C SER A 315 29.10 -40.57 -36.67
N GLY A 316 28.86 -40.16 -37.92
CA GLY A 316 27.74 -40.64 -38.73
C GLY A 316 26.38 -40.07 -38.33
N THR A 317 25.30 -40.74 -38.77
CA THR A 317 23.92 -40.28 -38.60
C THR A 317 23.50 -40.15 -37.13
N THR A 318 24.06 -40.99 -36.25
CA THR A 318 23.80 -40.94 -34.81
C THR A 318 24.23 -39.61 -34.19
N ALA A 319 25.35 -39.04 -34.65
CA ALA A 319 25.82 -37.73 -34.18
C ALA A 319 24.83 -36.61 -34.49
N VAL A 320 24.22 -36.65 -35.69
CA VAL A 320 23.23 -35.66 -36.13
C VAL A 320 21.97 -35.74 -35.27
N ILE A 321 21.45 -36.94 -35.04
CA ILE A 321 20.25 -37.18 -34.24
C ILE A 321 20.47 -36.70 -32.80
N VAL A 322 21.59 -37.10 -32.18
CA VAL A 322 21.90 -36.76 -30.79
C VAL A 322 22.14 -35.25 -30.63
N ARG A 323 22.80 -34.60 -31.58
CA ARG A 323 23.01 -33.15 -31.58
C ARG A 323 21.68 -32.39 -31.62
N TRP A 324 20.80 -32.73 -32.56
CA TRP A 324 19.48 -32.10 -32.65
C TRP A 324 18.61 -32.37 -31.42
N ALA A 325 18.60 -33.60 -30.92
CA ALA A 325 17.89 -33.95 -29.70
C ALA A 325 18.37 -33.13 -28.49
N THR A 326 19.69 -32.94 -28.35
CA THR A 326 20.29 -32.15 -27.27
C THR A 326 19.95 -30.67 -27.39
N ILE A 327 20.05 -30.08 -28.59
CA ILE A 327 19.71 -28.67 -28.83
C ILE A 327 18.24 -28.42 -28.47
N VAL A 328 17.33 -29.24 -29.00
CA VAL A 328 15.89 -29.07 -28.75
C VAL A 328 15.58 -29.19 -27.25
N LEU A 329 16.18 -30.17 -26.56
CA LEU A 329 16.00 -30.36 -25.11
C LEU A 329 16.46 -29.13 -24.32
N PHE A 330 17.66 -28.62 -24.57
CA PHE A 330 18.18 -27.46 -23.85
C PHE A 330 17.48 -26.15 -24.20
N VAL A 331 17.04 -25.99 -25.45
CA VAL A 331 16.19 -24.86 -25.85
C VAL A 331 14.87 -24.89 -25.10
N ALA A 332 14.19 -26.04 -25.03
CA ALA A 332 12.98 -26.21 -24.25
C ALA A 332 13.20 -25.92 -22.75
N MET A 333 14.30 -26.43 -22.17
CA MET A 333 14.69 -26.19 -20.78
C MET A 333 14.95 -24.70 -20.52
N GLY A 334 15.68 -24.02 -21.41
CA GLY A 334 16.01 -22.60 -21.27
C GLY A 334 14.82 -21.68 -21.44
N LEU A 335 13.92 -21.96 -22.39
CA LEU A 335 12.65 -21.24 -22.55
C LEU A 335 11.75 -21.41 -21.32
N THR A 336 11.75 -22.60 -20.71
CA THR A 336 11.05 -22.88 -19.45
C THR A 336 11.58 -22.01 -18.30
N PHE A 337 12.89 -21.88 -18.16
CA PHE A 337 13.51 -21.01 -17.16
C PHE A 337 13.24 -19.52 -17.36
N MET A 338 13.09 -19.09 -18.63
CA MET A 338 12.67 -17.73 -18.95
C MET A 338 11.21 -17.45 -18.53
N GLY A 339 10.43 -18.49 -18.20
CA GLY A 339 9.01 -18.38 -17.82
C GLY A 339 8.08 -18.19 -19.01
N ILE A 340 8.56 -18.41 -20.24
CA ILE A 340 7.75 -18.28 -21.45
C ILE A 340 6.99 -19.58 -21.65
N ALA A 341 5.65 -19.51 -21.49
CA ALA A 341 4.73 -20.59 -21.85
C ALA A 341 5.17 -21.98 -21.33
N THR A 342 5.66 -22.03 -20.09
CA THR A 342 6.22 -23.24 -19.46
C THR A 342 5.29 -24.43 -19.61
N GLU A 343 3.99 -24.24 -19.40
CA GLU A 343 2.98 -25.29 -19.52
C GLU A 343 2.87 -25.84 -20.95
N ILE A 344 2.91 -24.97 -21.96
CA ILE A 344 2.88 -25.38 -23.37
C ILE A 344 4.12 -26.23 -23.68
N ILE A 345 5.30 -25.81 -23.21
CA ILE A 345 6.56 -26.53 -23.46
C ILE A 345 6.54 -27.89 -22.75
N VAL A 346 6.16 -27.93 -21.48
CA VAL A 346 6.10 -29.18 -20.70
C VAL A 346 5.09 -30.15 -21.30
N LEU A 347 3.91 -29.67 -21.71
CA LEU A 347 2.88 -30.52 -22.33
C LEU A 347 3.32 -31.02 -23.71
N ALA A 348 3.86 -30.14 -24.57
CA ALA A 348 4.31 -30.51 -25.90
C ALA A 348 5.47 -31.51 -25.84
N PHE A 349 6.49 -31.26 -25.02
CA PHE A 349 7.64 -32.14 -24.90
C PHE A 349 7.29 -33.43 -24.14
N GLY A 350 6.49 -33.32 -23.07
CA GLY A 350 6.00 -34.45 -22.31
C GLY A 350 5.20 -35.41 -23.19
N SER A 351 4.28 -34.91 -24.01
CA SER A 351 3.50 -35.72 -24.95
C SER A 351 4.38 -36.35 -26.04
N LEU A 352 5.38 -35.62 -26.56
CA LEU A 352 6.33 -36.15 -27.53
C LEU A 352 7.19 -37.29 -26.96
N VAL A 353 7.73 -37.11 -25.74
CA VAL A 353 8.54 -38.13 -25.07
C VAL A 353 7.70 -39.36 -24.73
N VAL A 354 6.49 -39.17 -24.20
CA VAL A 354 5.56 -40.28 -23.93
C VAL A 354 5.19 -41.01 -25.22
N GLY A 355 4.88 -40.27 -26.30
CA GLY A 355 4.57 -40.85 -27.60
C GLY A 355 5.74 -41.63 -28.20
N ALA A 356 6.96 -41.10 -28.11
CA ALA A 356 8.17 -41.76 -28.58
C ALA A 356 8.49 -43.03 -27.75
N ALA A 357 8.33 -42.96 -26.43
CA ALA A 357 8.50 -44.11 -25.54
C ALA A 357 7.49 -45.23 -25.85
N LEU A 358 6.22 -44.88 -26.08
CA LEU A 358 5.19 -45.81 -26.52
C LEU A 358 5.52 -46.42 -27.89
N ALA A 359 5.93 -45.61 -28.87
CA ALA A 359 6.31 -46.09 -30.19
C ALA A 359 7.51 -47.06 -30.13
N ALA A 360 8.53 -46.76 -29.34
CA ALA A 360 9.69 -47.62 -29.14
C ALA A 360 9.33 -48.92 -28.42
N ALA A 361 8.51 -48.84 -27.37
CA ALA A 361 8.02 -50.01 -26.64
C ALA A 361 7.20 -50.94 -27.55
N LEU A 362 6.34 -50.37 -28.41
CA LEU A 362 5.57 -51.14 -29.40
C LEU A 362 6.47 -51.75 -30.47
N ALA A 363 7.43 -50.99 -31.01
CA ALA A 363 8.36 -51.49 -32.03
C ALA A 363 9.20 -52.67 -31.51
N PHE A 364 9.71 -52.58 -30.28
CA PHE A 364 10.46 -53.68 -29.64
C PHE A 364 9.56 -54.84 -29.22
N GLY A 365 8.38 -54.56 -28.66
CA GLY A 365 7.44 -55.58 -28.21
C GLY A 365 6.90 -56.43 -29.36
N LEU A 366 6.54 -55.80 -30.48
CA LEU A 366 6.06 -56.49 -31.68
C LEU A 366 7.20 -57.16 -32.46
N GLY A 367 8.36 -56.51 -32.59
CA GLY A 367 9.51 -57.04 -33.33
C GLY A 367 10.32 -58.11 -32.59
N GLY A 368 10.28 -58.13 -31.25
CA GLY A 368 11.04 -59.08 -30.41
C GLY A 368 10.33 -60.40 -30.13
N ARG A 369 9.07 -60.55 -30.57
CA ARG A 369 8.21 -61.71 -30.27
C ARG A 369 8.85 -63.05 -30.64
N ASP A 370 9.45 -63.15 -31.83
CA ASP A 370 10.05 -64.40 -32.30
C ASP A 370 11.34 -64.75 -31.54
N ALA A 371 12.08 -63.73 -31.09
CA ALA A 371 13.26 -63.93 -30.26
C ALA A 371 12.88 -64.42 -28.85
N ALA A 372 11.82 -63.85 -28.26
CA ALA A 372 11.27 -64.30 -26.99
C ALA A 372 10.72 -65.75 -27.07
N GLY A 373 10.04 -66.09 -28.17
CA GLY A 373 9.56 -67.45 -28.42
C GLY A 373 10.68 -68.49 -28.39
N ARG A 374 11.78 -68.23 -29.11
CA ARG A 374 12.95 -69.15 -29.14
C ARG A 374 13.64 -69.29 -27.79
N VAL A 375 13.57 -68.30 -26.91
CA VAL A 375 14.15 -68.38 -25.56
C VAL A 375 13.28 -69.25 -24.65
N LEU A 376 11.96 -69.07 -24.70
CA LEU A 376 11.00 -69.89 -23.96
C LEU A 376 11.03 -71.35 -24.41
N GLU A 377 11.15 -71.60 -25.71
CA GLU A 377 11.20 -72.94 -26.29
C GLU A 377 12.45 -73.72 -25.84
N ARG A 378 13.61 -73.04 -25.75
CA ARG A 378 14.83 -73.63 -25.16
C ARG A 378 14.71 -73.86 -23.66
N ALA A 379 14.00 -73.00 -22.94
CA ALA A 379 13.74 -73.20 -21.52
C ALA A 379 12.82 -74.41 -21.30
N GLN A 380 11.79 -74.56 -22.12
CA GLN A 380 10.88 -75.70 -22.11
C GLN A 380 11.61 -77.01 -22.43
N GLN A 381 12.45 -77.04 -23.46
CA GLN A 381 13.27 -78.21 -23.80
C GLN A 381 14.26 -78.62 -22.70
N ARG A 382 14.75 -77.66 -21.91
CA ARG A 382 15.59 -77.95 -20.74
C ARG A 382 14.80 -78.53 -19.57
N LEU A 383 13.51 -78.21 -19.47
CA LEU A 383 12.61 -78.77 -18.46
C LEU A 383 12.09 -80.15 -18.87
N ASP A 384 11.88 -80.38 -20.18
CA ASP A 384 11.40 -81.65 -20.73
C ASP A 384 12.54 -82.66 -21.01
N ALA A 385 13.80 -82.24 -20.92
CA ALA A 385 14.95 -83.15 -20.98
C ALA A 385 15.00 -84.04 -19.73
N PRO A 386 14.98 -85.38 -19.86
CA PRO A 386 15.10 -86.28 -18.72
C PRO A 386 16.41 -86.05 -17.97
N ALA A 387 16.32 -85.82 -16.66
CA ALA A 387 17.48 -85.62 -15.80
C ALA A 387 18.47 -86.79 -15.94
N PRO A 388 19.76 -86.55 -16.24
CA PRO A 388 20.76 -87.61 -16.18
C PRO A 388 20.88 -88.09 -14.72
N ALA A 389 20.72 -89.40 -14.56
CA ALA A 389 20.84 -90.11 -13.29
C ALA A 389 22.19 -89.85 -12.60
N ALA A 390 22.13 -89.84 -11.27
CA ALA A 390 23.22 -89.60 -10.34
C ALA A 390 24.53 -90.37 -10.64
N ALA A 391 25.67 -89.68 -10.47
CA ALA A 391 26.95 -90.27 -10.12
C ALA A 391 27.63 -89.36 -9.07
N GLY A 392 27.94 -89.94 -7.91
CA GLY A 392 28.22 -89.22 -6.67
C GLY A 392 29.69 -88.98 -6.32
N SER A 393 29.91 -88.95 -4.98
CA SER A 393 31.13 -88.60 -4.24
C SER A 393 31.23 -87.09 -3.95
N GLY A 394 31.35 -86.59 -2.72
CA GLY A 394 31.61 -87.18 -1.42
C GLY A 394 32.27 -86.12 -0.55
N ALA A 395 31.67 -85.82 0.61
CA ALA A 395 32.26 -85.28 1.85
C ALA A 395 33.15 -84.01 1.85
N GLY A 396 32.80 -83.03 2.70
CA GLY A 396 33.80 -82.31 3.49
C GLY A 396 33.55 -80.82 3.80
N ALA A 397 33.12 -80.55 5.04
CA ALA A 397 33.43 -79.39 5.89
C ALA A 397 32.76 -78.00 5.66
N THR A 398 32.07 -77.55 6.72
CA THR A 398 31.82 -76.15 7.14
C THR A 398 33.05 -75.62 7.93
N PRO A 399 33.15 -74.34 8.40
CA PRO A 399 32.15 -73.24 8.45
C PRO A 399 32.67 -71.81 8.08
N SER A 400 31.75 -70.83 8.17
CA SER A 400 31.94 -69.36 8.30
C SER A 400 32.66 -68.60 7.16
N ASP A 401 31.96 -67.71 6.46
CA ASP A 401 31.91 -66.28 6.85
C ASP A 401 30.97 -65.44 5.96
N ALA A 402 30.42 -64.38 6.59
CA ALA A 402 30.04 -63.08 6.04
C ALA A 402 28.99 -62.90 4.90
N ALA A 403 27.91 -62.21 5.32
CA ALA A 403 27.32 -61.02 4.71
C ALA A 403 26.34 -61.13 3.51
N ALA A 404 25.07 -60.83 3.80
CA ALA A 404 24.06 -60.34 2.86
C ALA A 404 24.35 -58.85 2.49
N PRO A 405 23.80 -58.30 1.38
CA PRO A 405 22.36 -58.00 1.33
C PRO A 405 21.67 -58.33 0.00
N SER A 406 20.36 -58.49 0.10
CA SER A 406 19.38 -58.69 -0.95
C SER A 406 19.19 -57.43 -1.82
N SER A 407 18.94 -57.68 -3.10
CA SER A 407 18.42 -56.72 -4.08
C SER A 407 17.29 -57.40 -4.88
N PRO A 408 16.41 -56.61 -5.51
CA PRO A 408 14.96 -56.87 -5.56
C PRO A 408 14.55 -57.65 -6.82
N SER A 409 13.37 -58.28 -6.75
CA SER A 409 12.69 -58.80 -7.93
C SER A 409 11.30 -58.19 -8.02
N ALA A 410 11.13 -57.36 -9.04
CA ALA A 410 9.85 -56.97 -9.61
C ALA A 410 9.48 -57.95 -10.71
N ALA A 411 8.21 -58.37 -10.74
CA ALA A 411 7.37 -58.67 -11.92
C ALA A 411 6.11 -59.40 -11.40
N SER A 412 4.92 -58.78 -11.32
CA SER A 412 4.04 -58.33 -12.40
C SER A 412 3.47 -59.46 -13.27
N ALA A 413 2.18 -59.74 -13.10
CA ALA A 413 1.14 -60.09 -14.10
C ALA A 413 -0.03 -60.78 -13.37
N VAL A 414 -1.32 -60.74 -13.73
CA VAL A 414 -2.18 -59.92 -14.61
C VAL A 414 -3.62 -60.47 -14.40
N SER A 415 -4.59 -59.57 -14.31
CA SER A 415 -6.04 -59.65 -14.63
C SER A 415 -6.91 -60.88 -14.27
N SER A 416 -8.07 -60.64 -13.64
CA SER A 416 -9.37 -60.45 -14.34
C SER A 416 -10.61 -60.48 -13.42
N SER A 417 -11.61 -59.65 -13.79
CA SER A 417 -13.07 -59.82 -13.66
C SER A 417 -13.79 -59.85 -12.29
N GLY A 418 -14.52 -58.75 -12.01
CA GLY A 418 -16.00 -58.71 -12.12
C GLY A 418 -16.90 -59.21 -10.97
N ALA A 419 -17.69 -58.26 -10.40
CA ALA A 419 -18.96 -58.38 -9.64
C ALA A 419 -18.89 -59.06 -8.25
N THR A 420 -19.50 -58.57 -7.16
CA THR A 420 -20.91 -58.21 -6.93
C THR A 420 -21.14 -57.31 -5.70
N PHE A 421 -22.37 -56.83 -5.60
CA PHE A 421 -23.06 -55.86 -4.72
C PHE A 421 -23.23 -56.27 -3.24
N SER A 422 -23.31 -55.31 -2.30
CA SER A 422 -24.29 -55.30 -1.19
C SER A 422 -24.44 -53.92 -0.52
N ALA A 423 -25.71 -53.53 -0.30
CA ALA A 423 -26.30 -52.31 0.31
C ALA A 423 -25.78 -51.99 1.74
N GLY A 424 -25.87 -50.79 2.35
CA GLY A 424 -26.65 -49.53 2.27
C GLY A 424 -26.68 -48.93 3.73
N PRO A 425 -27.29 -47.77 4.10
CA PRO A 425 -27.94 -46.70 3.33
C PRO A 425 -27.46 -45.25 3.68
N ALA A 426 -28.11 -44.26 3.05
CA ALA A 426 -27.91 -42.78 3.09
C ALA A 426 -28.96 -42.07 3.99
N PRO A 427 -29.35 -40.76 3.89
CA PRO A 427 -28.83 -39.57 3.13
C PRO A 427 -28.96 -38.18 3.85
N ALA A 428 -28.78 -37.10 3.04
CA ALA A 428 -29.17 -35.67 3.17
C ALA A 428 -28.09 -34.73 3.75
N GLY A 429 -27.78 -33.51 3.24
CA GLY A 429 -28.22 -32.62 2.15
C GLY A 429 -27.49 -31.27 2.39
N GLY A 430 -27.05 -30.52 1.36
CA GLY A 430 -26.19 -29.31 1.49
C GLY A 430 -26.92 -28.03 1.98
N PRO A 431 -26.49 -26.78 1.67
CA PRO A 431 -25.19 -26.24 1.21
C PRO A 431 -24.70 -25.01 2.05
N SER A 432 -23.63 -24.32 1.58
CA SER A 432 -23.29 -22.88 1.76
C SER A 432 -22.22 -22.38 2.77
N THR A 433 -21.30 -21.56 2.21
CA THR A 433 -20.73 -20.27 2.66
C THR A 433 -19.78 -20.10 3.87
N THR A 434 -18.60 -19.54 3.53
CA THR A 434 -17.84 -18.40 4.12
C THR A 434 -17.23 -18.41 5.53
N ALA A 435 -15.94 -18.02 5.53
CA ALA A 435 -15.26 -17.05 6.41
C ALA A 435 -14.77 -17.45 7.83
N SER A 436 -13.52 -17.05 8.09
CA SER A 436 -12.89 -16.45 9.31
C SER A 436 -13.22 -17.08 10.69
N ASP A 437 -12.32 -17.24 11.66
CA ASP A 437 -11.33 -16.30 12.18
C ASP A 437 -10.52 -16.99 13.33
N SER A 438 -9.33 -16.45 13.58
CA SER A 438 -8.49 -16.36 14.80
C SER A 438 -8.59 -17.31 16.03
N GLY A 439 -7.40 -17.83 16.40
CA GLY A 439 -6.80 -17.88 17.76
C GLY A 439 -7.29 -18.95 18.77
N PRO A 440 -6.60 -19.20 19.93
CA PRO A 440 -5.41 -18.52 20.48
C PRO A 440 -4.30 -19.40 21.15
N SER A 441 -3.27 -18.72 21.67
CA SER A 441 -2.46 -19.01 22.89
C SER A 441 -1.15 -19.84 22.87
N SER A 442 -0.05 -19.11 23.09
CA SER A 442 1.09 -19.28 24.03
C SER A 442 1.60 -20.65 24.53
N SER A 443 2.93 -20.86 24.41
CA SER A 443 3.87 -21.23 25.51
C SER A 443 5.33 -21.13 24.98
N ALA A 444 6.20 -20.28 25.56
CA ALA A 444 7.18 -20.57 26.63
C ALA A 444 8.56 -21.08 26.12
N GLY A 445 9.65 -20.41 26.55
CA GLY A 445 11.03 -20.88 26.36
C GLY A 445 12.09 -19.80 26.64
N ALA A 446 12.64 -19.82 27.86
CA ALA A 446 13.64 -18.90 28.39
C ALA A 446 15.07 -19.12 27.84
N THR A 447 15.93 -18.09 27.92
CA THR A 447 17.22 -18.06 28.68
C THR A 447 18.15 -16.93 28.20
N GLY A 448 18.86 -16.30 29.15
CA GLY A 448 20.21 -15.76 28.94
C GLY A 448 20.40 -14.24 29.01
N THR A 449 20.71 -13.71 30.19
CA THR A 449 21.45 -12.45 30.37
C THR A 449 22.96 -12.71 30.22
N PRO A 450 23.81 -11.71 29.94
CA PRO A 450 24.47 -11.04 31.08
C PRO A 450 24.84 -9.54 30.90
N ALA A 451 25.03 -8.87 32.05
CA ALA A 451 26.02 -7.81 32.37
C ALA A 451 25.92 -6.44 31.63
N THR A 452 26.20 -5.24 32.17
CA THR A 452 26.75 -4.71 33.44
C THR A 452 26.67 -3.16 33.40
N GLY A 453 26.65 -2.50 34.56
CA GLY A 453 26.88 -1.03 34.76
C GLY A 453 25.72 -0.35 35.48
N GLY A 454 25.78 -0.01 36.78
CA GLY A 454 26.50 1.14 37.38
C GLY A 454 25.59 2.39 37.27
N SER A 455 25.14 3.11 38.30
CA SER A 455 25.70 3.46 39.61
C SER A 455 24.60 4.14 40.48
N SER A 456 24.88 4.27 41.79
CA SER A 456 24.39 5.30 42.76
C SER A 456 22.88 5.39 43.05
N SER A 457 22.36 5.61 44.26
CA SER A 457 22.89 5.82 45.61
C SER A 457 21.71 5.70 46.59
N VAL A 458 21.97 5.11 47.77
CA VAL A 458 21.58 5.57 49.12
C VAL A 458 20.23 6.29 49.27
N GLU A 459 19.28 5.71 50.03
CA GLU A 459 19.01 6.14 51.43
C GLU A 459 18.02 5.19 52.13
N ALA A 460 18.31 4.89 53.39
CA ALA A 460 17.58 3.99 54.28
C ALA A 460 17.23 4.74 55.57
N ALA A 461 16.07 4.43 56.16
CA ALA A 461 15.74 4.44 57.60
C ALA A 461 14.20 4.55 57.73
N ILE A 462 13.46 3.52 58.15
CA ILE A 462 13.30 2.99 59.52
C ILE A 462 12.69 4.04 60.47
N ASP A 463 11.39 3.92 60.79
CA ASP A 463 10.95 3.39 62.09
C ASP A 463 9.42 3.09 62.11
N PRO A 464 8.94 2.04 62.83
CA PRO A 464 7.53 1.65 62.90
C PRO A 464 6.90 1.74 64.32
N ALA A 465 5.58 1.48 64.37
CA ALA A 465 4.71 1.19 65.54
C ALA A 465 4.25 2.38 66.42
N GLY A 466 3.00 2.47 66.90
CA GLY A 466 1.83 1.59 66.73
C GLY A 466 0.60 2.02 67.55
N THR A 467 -0.56 1.45 67.16
CA THR A 467 -1.62 0.86 68.04
C THR A 467 -2.64 1.82 68.71
N PRO A 468 -3.89 1.38 69.07
CA PRO A 468 -4.97 0.74 68.29
C PRO A 468 -6.36 1.38 68.59
N ALA A 469 -7.47 0.88 67.99
CA ALA A 469 -8.73 0.60 68.71
C ALA A 469 -9.84 0.00 67.82
N ALA A 470 -10.47 -1.07 68.34
CA ALA A 470 -11.86 -1.54 68.20
C ALA A 470 -12.42 -1.82 66.78
N GLY A 471 -13.09 -2.93 66.47
CA GLY A 471 -13.72 -4.01 67.24
C GLY A 471 -14.95 -4.49 66.44
N GLY A 472 -15.27 -5.79 66.47
CA GLY A 472 -16.59 -6.33 66.08
C GLY A 472 -16.67 -7.16 64.80
N ASP A 473 -16.62 -8.49 65.01
CA ASP A 473 -17.57 -9.54 64.57
C ASP A 473 -17.98 -9.79 63.10
N ASP A 474 -18.12 -11.11 62.86
CA ASP A 474 -18.87 -11.86 61.84
C ASP A 474 -18.26 -12.21 60.47
N ALA A 475 -18.28 -13.52 60.21
CA ALA A 475 -17.87 -14.23 58.99
C ALA A 475 -19.08 -14.42 58.01
N PRO A 476 -18.98 -15.26 56.97
CA PRO A 476 -18.49 -14.97 55.63
C PRO A 476 -19.64 -14.89 54.59
N GLY A 477 -19.51 -14.05 53.56
CA GLY A 477 -20.51 -13.90 52.49
C GLY A 477 -19.86 -13.85 51.11
N ASP A 478 -20.37 -14.71 50.23
CA ASP A 478 -20.04 -14.99 48.82
C ASP A 478 -20.03 -13.73 47.91
N PRO A 479 -19.10 -13.57 46.94
CA PRO A 479 -19.12 -12.43 46.02
C PRO A 479 -20.09 -12.64 44.85
N THR A 480 -21.13 -11.80 44.81
CA THR A 480 -22.03 -11.62 43.65
C THR A 480 -21.30 -10.91 42.50
N PRO A 481 -21.40 -11.35 41.23
CA PRO A 481 -20.85 -10.63 40.08
C PRO A 481 -21.80 -9.49 39.61
N PRO A 482 -21.28 -8.45 38.92
CA PRO A 482 -22.06 -7.27 38.55
C PRO A 482 -22.94 -7.47 37.29
N ASP A 483 -24.08 -6.78 37.31
CA ASP A 483 -25.13 -6.70 36.29
C ASP A 483 -24.64 -6.22 34.90
N LEU A 484 -25.13 -6.87 33.83
CA LEU A 484 -25.10 -6.40 32.44
C LEU A 484 -26.50 -5.89 32.04
N PRO A 485 -26.61 -4.82 31.22
CA PRO A 485 -27.91 -4.30 30.79
C PRO A 485 -28.59 -5.18 29.71
N PRO A 486 -29.94 -5.17 29.61
CA PRO A 486 -30.70 -6.08 28.76
C PRO A 486 -30.70 -5.67 27.28
N THR A 487 -30.56 -6.68 26.41
CA THR A 487 -30.77 -6.61 24.96
C THR A 487 -32.27 -6.73 24.66
N GLU A 488 -32.85 -5.76 23.94
CA GLU A 488 -34.24 -5.84 23.46
C GLU A 488 -34.34 -6.76 22.22
N THR A 489 -35.25 -7.73 22.32
CA THR A 489 -35.73 -8.59 21.24
C THR A 489 -37.10 -8.06 20.78
N PRO A 490 -37.40 -7.89 19.47
CA PRO A 490 -38.76 -7.65 19.01
C PRO A 490 -39.53 -8.97 18.81
N PRO A 491 -40.86 -9.01 19.06
CA PRO A 491 -41.64 -10.25 19.02
C PRO A 491 -42.09 -10.64 17.61
N ALA A 492 -42.06 -11.96 17.35
CA ALA A 492 -42.91 -12.65 16.37
C ALA A 492 -44.26 -13.01 17.04
N ASP A 493 -45.40 -12.96 16.34
CA ASP A 493 -46.16 -14.11 15.80
C ASP A 493 -47.61 -13.64 15.46
N PRO A 494 -48.54 -14.42 14.85
CA PRO A 494 -48.42 -15.62 13.98
C PRO A 494 -49.37 -15.63 12.73
N GLU A 495 -49.12 -16.61 11.84
CA GLU A 495 -50.00 -17.46 10.99
C GLU A 495 -51.39 -16.95 10.53
N GLY A 496 -51.70 -16.97 9.21
CA GLY A 496 -52.27 -18.11 8.46
C GLY A 496 -53.69 -17.69 7.99
N SER A 497 -54.34 -18.12 6.90
CA SER A 497 -54.17 -19.09 5.82
C SER A 497 -55.13 -18.64 4.69
N ASP A 498 -54.89 -19.05 3.44
CA ASP A 498 -55.91 -19.64 2.54
C ASP A 498 -55.38 -19.67 1.10
N GLY A 499 -55.39 -20.87 0.52
CA GLY A 499 -54.81 -21.18 -0.78
C GLY A 499 -55.84 -21.46 -1.88
N ALA A 500 -55.31 -21.64 -3.09
CA ALA A 500 -55.78 -22.39 -4.27
C ALA A 500 -55.09 -21.74 -5.49
N GLY A 501 -54.24 -22.42 -6.29
CA GLY A 501 -54.62 -23.37 -7.35
C GLY A 501 -55.37 -22.63 -8.47
N SER A 502 -55.04 -22.65 -9.77
CA SER A 502 -54.16 -23.46 -10.60
C SER A 502 -54.07 -22.81 -12.02
N ASP A 503 -53.14 -23.32 -12.83
CA ASP A 503 -53.25 -23.49 -14.29
C ASP A 503 -53.12 -22.33 -15.32
N THR A 504 -52.18 -22.59 -16.25
CA THR A 504 -52.24 -22.42 -17.72
C THR A 504 -52.01 -21.04 -18.37
N ALA A 505 -50.84 -20.96 -19.03
CA ALA A 505 -50.63 -20.70 -20.47
C ALA A 505 -51.23 -19.45 -21.15
N THR A 506 -50.35 -18.81 -21.95
CA THR A 506 -50.55 -18.28 -23.32
C THR A 506 -50.39 -16.77 -23.51
N ALA A 507 -49.32 -16.43 -24.24
CA ALA A 507 -49.14 -15.35 -25.22
C ALA A 507 -49.48 -13.87 -24.90
N GLY A 508 -48.49 -13.01 -25.13
CA GLY A 508 -48.61 -11.58 -25.47
C GLY A 508 -47.20 -11.02 -25.73
N SER A 509 -46.74 -10.90 -26.98
CA SER A 509 -46.94 -9.79 -27.93
C SER A 509 -46.28 -8.45 -27.54
N THR A 510 -45.43 -7.99 -28.46
CA THR A 510 -44.97 -6.62 -28.77
C THR A 510 -43.82 -5.97 -27.98
N THR A 511 -42.81 -5.66 -28.79
CA THR A 511 -41.53 -4.89 -28.72
C THR A 511 -41.63 -3.44 -28.19
N PRO A 512 -40.49 -2.71 -28.02
CA PRO A 512 -40.15 -1.99 -26.80
C PRO A 512 -40.28 -0.47 -26.87
N GLU A 513 -40.37 0.17 -25.70
CA GLU A 513 -40.15 1.61 -25.53
C GLU A 513 -38.71 1.93 -25.15
N THR A 514 -38.06 2.71 -26.02
CA THR A 514 -36.97 3.62 -25.71
C THR A 514 -37.53 4.90 -25.10
N SER A 515 -36.86 5.48 -24.09
CA SER A 515 -36.50 6.92 -24.07
C SER A 515 -35.81 7.31 -22.76
N SER A 516 -34.55 7.70 -22.88
CA SER A 516 -33.75 8.41 -21.89
C SER A 516 -34.15 9.88 -21.80
N THR A 517 -34.16 10.39 -20.57
CA THR A 517 -34.56 11.75 -20.18
C THR A 517 -33.60 12.84 -20.67
N GLN A 518 -34.25 13.93 -21.03
CA GLN A 518 -33.84 15.12 -21.78
C GLN A 518 -33.20 16.23 -20.90
N ALA A 519 -32.20 16.92 -21.45
CA ALA A 519 -31.66 18.21 -20.96
C ALA A 519 -32.15 19.38 -21.86
N PRO A 520 -32.28 20.63 -21.37
CA PRO A 520 -32.73 21.77 -22.18
C PRO A 520 -31.57 22.69 -22.68
N PRO A 521 -31.84 23.60 -23.64
CA PRO A 521 -30.93 23.89 -24.75
C PRO A 521 -30.25 25.27 -24.75
N THR A 522 -29.07 25.35 -25.38
CA THR A 522 -28.44 26.58 -25.87
C THR A 522 -28.86 26.88 -27.31
N LYS A 523 -29.32 28.11 -27.56
CA LYS A 523 -29.66 28.64 -28.90
C LYS A 523 -28.39 29.15 -29.59
N GLU A 524 -28.12 28.63 -30.79
CA GLU A 524 -27.25 29.27 -31.78
C GLU A 524 -28.08 30.03 -32.83
N LEU A 525 -27.54 31.15 -33.31
CA LEU A 525 -27.72 31.70 -34.68
C LEU A 525 -26.56 32.71 -34.95
N PRO A 526 -26.23 33.09 -36.21
CA PRO A 526 -25.07 32.55 -36.91
C PRO A 526 -24.09 33.63 -37.41
N ALA A 527 -22.96 33.17 -37.94
CA ALA A 527 -21.93 33.99 -38.59
C ALA A 527 -22.35 34.54 -39.97
N ALA A 528 -21.92 35.77 -40.31
CA ALA A 528 -21.33 36.13 -41.62
C ALA A 528 -20.99 37.64 -41.79
N LYS A 529 -19.69 37.92 -41.99
CA LYS A 529 -19.11 38.70 -43.12
C LYS A 529 -19.43 40.21 -43.27
N LYS A 530 -18.42 41.07 -43.03
CA LYS A 530 -17.69 41.91 -44.03
C LYS A 530 -17.14 43.23 -43.45
N ALA A 531 -15.84 43.42 -43.69
CA ALA A 531 -15.18 44.61 -44.24
C ALA A 531 -14.94 45.89 -43.39
N ALA A 532 -13.73 46.42 -43.61
CA ALA A 532 -13.25 47.79 -43.42
C ALA A 532 -12.97 48.23 -41.96
N ALA A 533 -11.99 49.06 -41.62
CA ALA A 533 -10.78 49.57 -42.22
C ALA A 533 -10.17 50.52 -41.17
N LYS A 534 -8.84 50.46 -40.95
CA LYS A 534 -7.95 51.64 -40.82
C LYS A 534 -8.17 52.62 -39.64
N LYS A 535 -7.20 52.62 -38.71
CA LYS A 535 -6.43 53.77 -38.15
C LYS A 535 -5.81 53.36 -36.80
N SER A 536 -4.54 52.99 -36.71
CA SER A 536 -3.34 53.85 -36.69
C SER A 536 -3.22 54.75 -35.46
N THR A 537 -2.11 54.54 -34.73
CA THR A 537 -1.22 55.57 -34.16
C THR A 537 -1.23 55.76 -32.63
N THR A 538 -0.48 54.87 -31.97
CA THR A 538 0.72 55.17 -31.16
C THR A 538 0.89 56.61 -30.67
N ARG A 539 0.74 56.80 -29.36
CA ARG A 539 1.02 58.03 -28.62
C ARG A 539 2.43 57.99 -28.01
N ARG A 540 3.38 58.56 -28.76
CA ARG A 540 4.43 59.54 -28.39
C ARG A 540 5.01 59.54 -26.95
N ALA A 541 6.34 59.38 -26.85
CA ALA A 541 7.20 60.16 -25.93
C ALA A 541 8.64 60.27 -26.50
N PRO A 542 9.27 61.48 -26.54
CA PRO A 542 10.56 61.70 -27.19
C PRO A 542 11.74 61.69 -26.21
N ARG A 543 12.88 61.16 -26.65
CA ARG A 543 14.19 61.32 -25.99
C ARG A 543 15.04 62.36 -26.71
N LYS A 544 15.49 63.38 -25.96
CA LYS A 544 16.57 64.32 -26.30
C LYS A 544 17.94 63.65 -26.09
N ARG A 545 18.86 63.82 -27.04
CA ARG A 545 20.34 63.99 -26.92
C ARG A 545 20.89 64.03 -28.37
N SER A 546 21.41 65.12 -28.91
CA SER A 546 22.61 65.92 -28.58
C SER A 546 23.93 65.19 -28.86
N GLY A 547 24.69 65.72 -29.83
CA GLY A 547 26.06 65.34 -30.26
C GLY A 547 26.05 64.88 -31.73
N GLY A 548 26.47 65.67 -32.73
CA GLY A 548 27.84 66.13 -33.01
C GLY A 548 28.58 65.00 -33.76
N THR A 549 29.24 65.14 -34.91
CA THR A 549 29.90 66.28 -35.57
C THR A 549 30.30 65.80 -36.99
N THR A 550 30.33 66.74 -37.95
CA THR A 550 31.01 66.74 -39.28
C THR A 550 30.74 65.62 -40.29
#